data_AF-M5BNH8-F1
#
_entry.id   AF-M5BNH8-F1
#
_cell.length_a   1.000
_cell.length_b   1.000
_cell.length_c   1.000
_cell.angle_alpha   90.00
_cell.angle_beta   90.00
_cell.angle_gamma   90.00
#
_symmetry.space_group_name_H-M   'P 1'
#
loop_
_entity.id
_entity.type
_entity.pdbx_description
1 polymer ?
#
loop_
_entity_poly.entity_id
_entity_poly.type
_entity_poly.pdbx_seq_one_letter_code
_entity_poly.pdbx_strand_id
1 'polypeptide(L)'
;MVTHVLFESASGYGLFSVKQQEVIGSKTKEVQDSIQDLHKFGKMVELKSFMPFKSAAHALENINDVSEGVCNDYLKNMLELNLPKHSKKAPVVLGVSEKNLAGSIVATLSIECDTSEKSLELIRGPSSVWVTRIRAPRSSSM
;
A
#
# COMPACT_ATOMS: atom_id res chain seq x y z
N MET A 1 -3.87 14.09 4.16
CA MET A 1 -2.66 13.39 4.62
C MET A 1 -2.88 11.90 4.38
N VAL A 2 -1.92 11.21 3.74
CA VAL A 2 -2.01 9.78 3.42
C VAL A 2 -2.15 8.97 4.71
N THR A 3 -3.16 8.11 4.78
CA THR A 3 -3.40 7.26 5.97
C THR A 3 -3.09 5.80 5.68
N HIS A 4 -3.25 5.37 4.43
CA HIS A 4 -2.97 4.01 4.00
C HIS A 4 -2.20 4.02 2.69
N VAL A 5 -1.48 2.96 2.39
CA VAL A 5 -0.70 2.80 1.16
C VAL A 5 -1.00 1.44 0.56
N LEU A 6 -1.34 1.44 -0.73
CA LEU A 6 -1.47 0.22 -1.53
C LEU A 6 -0.10 -0.20 -2.03
N PHE A 7 0.26 -1.46 -1.80
CA PHE A 7 1.45 -2.09 -2.34
C PHE A 7 1.05 -3.23 -3.26
N GLU A 8 1.64 -3.27 -4.44
CA GLU A 8 1.30 -4.20 -5.50
C GLU A 8 2.53 -5.06 -5.77
N SER A 9 2.36 -6.38 -5.72
CA SER A 9 3.46 -7.33 -5.90
C SER A 9 3.03 -8.51 -6.73
N ALA A 10 3.99 -9.24 -7.29
CA ALA A 10 3.73 -10.49 -8.01
C ALA A 10 3.03 -11.55 -7.14
N SER A 11 3.14 -11.45 -5.81
CA SER A 11 2.51 -12.39 -4.87
C SER A 11 1.10 -11.98 -4.44
N GLY A 12 0.68 -10.74 -4.70
CA GLY A 12 -0.62 -10.21 -4.27
C GLY A 12 -0.59 -8.73 -3.87
N TYR A 13 -1.71 -8.27 -3.33
CA TYR A 13 -1.90 -6.89 -2.86
C TYR A 13 -1.66 -6.75 -1.36
N GLY A 14 -0.85 -5.77 -0.99
CA GLY A 14 -0.58 -5.38 0.38
C GLY A 14 -1.24 -4.04 0.73
N LEU A 15 -1.86 -3.95 1.91
CA LEU A 15 -2.35 -2.70 2.46
C LEU A 15 -1.56 -2.34 3.71
N PHE A 16 -0.97 -1.15 3.70
CA PHE A 16 -0.25 -0.60 4.84
C PHE A 16 -1.02 0.55 5.46
N SER A 17 -0.98 0.64 6.78
CA SER A 17 -1.39 1.83 7.52
C SER A 17 -0.16 2.67 7.83
N VAL A 18 -0.23 3.98 7.56
CA VAL A 18 0.83 4.93 7.91
C VAL A 18 0.60 5.41 9.34
N LYS A 19 1.60 5.23 10.23
CA LYS A 19 1.53 5.66 11.63
C LYS A 19 2.24 6.97 11.90
N GLN A 20 3.34 7.26 11.20
CA GLN A 20 4.15 8.46 11.41
C GLN A 20 4.48 9.14 10.09
N GLN A 21 3.69 10.14 9.71
CA GLN A 21 3.84 10.84 8.43
C GLN A 21 4.85 12.00 8.49
N GLU A 22 5.11 12.55 9.68
CA GLU A 22 5.94 13.75 9.88
C GLU A 22 7.39 13.54 9.44
N VAL A 23 7.88 12.31 9.50
CA VAL A 23 9.25 11.93 9.10
C VAL A 23 9.40 11.91 7.57
N ILE A 24 8.34 11.64 6.82
CA ILE A 24 8.44 11.31 5.38
C ILE A 24 8.43 12.56 4.49
N GLY A 25 7.96 13.71 5.00
CA GLY A 25 7.87 14.95 4.23
C GLY A 25 9.20 15.67 4.00
N SER A 26 10.24 15.29 4.74
CA SER A 26 11.57 15.89 4.64
C SER A 26 12.40 15.06 3.66
N LYS A 27 12.78 15.63 2.51
CA LYS A 27 13.70 15.00 1.53
C LYS A 27 15.14 14.87 2.07
N THR A 28 15.28 14.72 3.38
CA THR A 28 16.56 14.60 4.08
C THR A 28 17.11 13.20 3.88
N LYS A 29 18.42 13.10 3.73
CA LYS A 29 19.14 11.83 3.63
C LYS A 29 18.76 10.85 4.75
N GLU A 30 18.57 11.36 5.97
CA GLU A 30 18.10 10.59 7.13
C GLU A 30 16.76 9.87 6.93
N VAL A 31 15.84 10.44 6.15
CA VAL A 31 14.53 9.83 5.85
C VAL A 31 14.72 8.70 4.84
N GLN A 32 15.56 8.90 3.83
CA GLN A 32 15.91 7.85 2.88
C GLN A 32 16.62 6.67 3.56
N ASP A 33 17.59 6.96 4.45
CA ASP A 33 18.24 5.95 5.28
C ASP A 33 17.24 5.23 6.21
N SER A 34 16.24 5.94 6.73
CA SER A 34 15.20 5.36 7.58
C SER A 34 14.18 4.51 6.81
N ILE A 35 13.98 4.77 5.52
CA ILE A 35 13.19 3.90 4.63
C ILE A 35 13.96 2.62 4.28
N GLN A 36 15.29 2.70 4.18
CA GLN A 36 16.15 1.54 3.97
C GLN A 36 16.31 0.68 5.24
N ASP A 37 16.25 1.30 6.42
CA ASP A 37 16.29 0.59 7.69
C ASP A 37 14.93 -0.05 8.03
N LEU A 38 14.89 -1.39 8.00
CA LEU A 38 13.68 -2.18 8.28
C LEU A 38 13.04 -1.88 9.63
N HIS A 39 13.85 -1.59 10.65
CA HIS A 39 13.37 -1.38 12.01
C HIS A 39 12.71 -0.01 12.16
N LYS A 40 13.25 1.02 11.50
CA LYS A 40 12.67 2.36 11.42
C LYS A 40 11.45 2.38 10.52
N PHE A 41 11.52 1.72 9.36
CA PHE A 41 10.39 1.65 8.43
C PHE A 41 9.16 0.96 9.05
N GLY A 42 9.35 -0.12 9.81
CA GLY A 42 8.26 -0.79 10.53
C GLY A 42 7.60 0.06 11.63
N LYS A 43 8.23 1.16 12.07
CA LYS A 43 7.60 2.14 12.98
C LYS A 43 6.80 3.20 12.22
N MET A 44 7.14 3.45 10.95
CA MET A 44 6.48 4.42 10.08
C MET A 44 5.22 3.83 9.42
N VAL A 45 5.29 2.57 8.99
CA VAL A 45 4.15 1.86 8.37
C VAL A 45 3.96 0.48 8.95
N GLU A 46 2.70 0.04 9.02
CA GLU A 46 2.31 -1.26 9.53
C GLU A 46 1.48 -2.01 8.47
N LEU A 47 1.83 -3.27 8.20
CA LEU A 47 1.03 -4.14 7.33
C LEU A 47 -0.32 -4.39 7.99
N LYS A 48 -1.38 -3.87 7.38
CA LYS A 48 -2.76 -4.03 7.82
C LYS A 48 -3.37 -5.31 7.25
N SER A 49 -3.12 -5.57 5.96
CA SER A 49 -3.68 -6.73 5.27
C SER A 49 -2.82 -7.14 4.09
N PHE A 50 -2.82 -8.42 3.76
CA PHE A 50 -2.21 -8.95 2.54
C PHE A 50 -3.17 -9.94 1.90
N MET A 51 -3.42 -9.76 0.61
CA MET A 51 -4.32 -10.59 -0.17
C MET A 51 -3.54 -11.26 -1.30
N PRO A 52 -3.08 -12.52 -1.10
CA PRO A 52 -2.26 -13.22 -2.08
C PRO A 52 -3.06 -13.57 -3.33
N PHE A 53 -2.41 -13.66 -4.49
CA PHE A 53 -3.09 -14.14 -5.70
C PHE A 53 -3.32 -15.66 -5.65
N LYS A 54 -4.43 -16.11 -6.23
CA LYS A 54 -4.84 -17.53 -6.19
C LYS A 54 -4.02 -18.41 -7.14
N SER A 55 -3.52 -17.84 -8.24
CA SER A 55 -2.75 -18.54 -9.26
C SER A 55 -1.88 -17.55 -10.04
N ALA A 56 -0.91 -18.07 -10.80
CA ALA A 56 -0.10 -17.24 -11.70
C ALA A 56 -0.94 -16.53 -12.78
N ALA A 57 -1.97 -17.20 -13.30
CA ALA A 57 -2.89 -16.60 -14.27
C ALA A 57 -3.67 -15.43 -13.65
N HIS A 58 -4.18 -15.61 -12.41
CA HIS A 58 -4.85 -14.55 -11.68
C HIS A 58 -3.91 -13.39 -11.36
N ALA A 59 -2.66 -13.67 -11.00
CA ALA A 59 -1.64 -12.65 -10.79
C ALA A 59 -1.37 -11.83 -12.05
N LEU A 60 -1.21 -12.50 -13.19
CA LEU A 60 -0.95 -11.84 -14.48
C LEU A 60 -2.11 -10.93 -14.89
N GLU A 61 -3.35 -11.41 -14.77
CA GLU A 61 -4.55 -10.60 -15.05
C GLU A 61 -4.60 -9.35 -14.17
N ASN A 62 -4.39 -9.52 -12.86
CA ASN A 62 -4.41 -8.41 -11.91
C ASN A 62 -3.30 -7.39 -12.17
N ILE A 63 -2.11 -7.84 -12.57
CA ILE A 63 -0.98 -6.95 -12.91
C ILE A 63 -1.29 -6.15 -14.19
N ASN A 64 -1.91 -6.78 -15.18
CA ASN A 64 -2.30 -6.10 -16.43
C ASN A 64 -3.39 -5.05 -16.14
N ASP A 65 -4.45 -5.41 -15.41
CA ASP A 65 -5.51 -4.49 -15.01
C ASP A 65 -4.95 -3.25 -14.31
N VAL A 66 -4.07 -3.45 -13.33
CA VAL A 66 -3.39 -2.37 -12.61
C VAL A 66 -2.58 -1.48 -13.55
N SER A 67 -1.85 -2.08 -14.49
CA SER A 67 -1.03 -1.36 -15.47
C SER A 67 -1.87 -0.53 -16.44
N GLU A 68 -3.11 -0.97 -16.72
CA GLU A 68 -4.10 -0.23 -17.51
C GLU A 68 -4.93 0.74 -16.65
N GLY A 69 -4.70 0.79 -15.34
CA GLY A 69 -5.42 1.64 -14.40
C GLY A 69 -6.84 1.16 -14.06
N VAL A 70 -7.13 -0.11 -14.26
CA VAL A 70 -8.42 -0.75 -13.98
C VAL A 70 -8.45 -1.22 -12.52
N CYS A 71 -9.47 -0.78 -11.78
CA CYS A 71 -9.74 -1.28 -10.43
C CYS A 71 -10.61 -2.54 -10.53
N ASN A 72 -9.98 -3.71 -10.59
CA ASN A 72 -10.70 -4.98 -10.68
C ASN A 72 -11.43 -5.35 -9.37
N ASP A 73 -12.34 -6.31 -9.45
CA ASP A 73 -13.14 -6.75 -8.30
C ASP A 73 -12.28 -7.31 -7.16
N TYR A 74 -11.12 -7.87 -7.46
CA TYR A 74 -10.23 -8.40 -6.44
C TYR A 74 -9.64 -7.26 -5.59
N LEU A 75 -9.04 -6.26 -6.22
CA LEU A 75 -8.52 -5.06 -5.56
C LEU A 75 -9.64 -4.31 -4.83
N LYS A 76 -10.79 -4.17 -5.47
CA LYS A 76 -11.97 -3.53 -4.88
C LYS A 76 -12.38 -4.20 -3.56
N ASN A 77 -12.54 -5.53 -3.57
CA ASN A 77 -12.87 -6.29 -2.37
C ASN A 77 -11.82 -6.14 -1.27
N MET A 78 -10.53 -6.11 -1.61
CA MET A 78 -9.47 -5.87 -0.64
C MET A 78 -9.65 -4.53 0.07
N LEU A 79 -9.89 -3.46 -0.69
CA LEU A 79 -10.05 -2.13 -0.15
C LEU A 79 -11.32 -2.01 0.69
N GLU A 80 -12.45 -2.56 0.23
CA GLU A 80 -13.72 -2.53 0.97
C GLU A 80 -13.67 -3.30 2.29
N LEU A 81 -12.95 -4.42 2.34
CA LEU A 81 -12.83 -5.24 3.54
C LEU A 81 -11.89 -4.62 4.59
N ASN A 82 -10.88 -3.88 4.15
CA ASN A 82 -9.80 -3.43 5.03
C ASN A 82 -9.82 -1.93 5.33
N LEU A 83 -10.54 -1.12 4.55
CA LEU A 83 -10.70 0.31 4.78
C LEU A 83 -12.07 0.61 5.41
N PRO A 84 -12.13 1.45 6.46
CA PRO A 84 -13.41 1.85 7.02
C PRO A 84 -14.21 2.62 5.96
N LYS A 85 -15.52 2.38 5.90
CA LYS A 85 -16.42 3.13 5.01
C LYS A 85 -16.22 4.63 5.23
N HIS A 86 -16.05 5.36 4.14
CA HIS A 86 -15.71 6.78 4.14
C HIS A 86 -16.60 7.55 5.14
N SER A 87 -15.99 8.10 6.18
CA SER A 87 -16.67 8.85 7.23
C SER A 87 -16.00 10.20 7.37
N LYS A 88 -16.79 11.27 7.38
CA LYS A 88 -16.30 12.65 7.55
C LYS A 88 -15.46 12.87 8.81
N LYS A 89 -15.52 11.96 9.79
CA LYS A 89 -14.74 12.00 11.03
C LYS A 89 -13.32 11.45 10.89
N ALA A 90 -13.05 10.62 9.88
CA ALA A 90 -11.74 10.01 9.64
C ALA A 90 -11.52 9.86 8.12
N PRO A 91 -11.08 10.93 7.43
CA PRO A 91 -10.83 10.86 5.99
C PRO A 91 -9.72 9.84 5.71
N VAL A 92 -10.06 8.82 4.92
CA VAL A 92 -9.11 7.82 4.44
C VAL A 92 -8.50 8.35 3.14
N VAL A 93 -7.18 8.50 3.14
CA VAL A 93 -6.42 8.87 1.95
C VAL A 93 -5.48 7.71 1.63
N LEU A 94 -5.68 7.11 0.46
CA LEU A 94 -4.92 5.96 -0.02
C LEU A 94 -3.78 6.41 -0.94
N GLY A 95 -2.55 6.11 -0.57
CA GLY A 95 -1.38 6.25 -1.42
C GLY A 95 -1.39 5.18 -2.51
N VAL A 96 -1.36 5.59 -3.76
CA VAL A 96 -1.37 4.71 -4.94
C VAL A 96 -0.22 5.10 -5.87
N SER A 97 0.44 4.10 -6.48
CA SER A 97 1.57 4.34 -7.39
C SER A 97 1.10 5.01 -8.68
N GLU A 98 0.03 4.45 -9.26
CA GLU A 98 -0.44 4.81 -10.59
C GLU A 98 -1.61 5.79 -10.52
N LYS A 99 -1.52 6.87 -11.31
CA LYS A 99 -2.52 7.94 -11.35
C LYS A 99 -3.84 7.49 -11.96
N ASN A 100 -3.79 6.66 -13.01
CA ASN A 100 -4.99 6.13 -13.66
C ASN A 100 -5.76 5.21 -12.70
N LEU A 101 -5.04 4.33 -12.02
CA LEU A 101 -5.61 3.45 -11.00
C LEU A 101 -6.23 4.26 -9.84
N ALA A 102 -5.54 5.30 -9.37
CA ALA A 102 -6.08 6.22 -8.37
C ALA A 102 -7.42 6.83 -8.81
N GLY A 103 -7.53 7.27 -10.07
CA GLY A 103 -8.78 7.76 -10.64
C GLY A 103 -9.90 6.71 -10.61
N SER A 104 -9.60 5.48 -11.03
CA SER A 104 -10.56 4.37 -11.01
C SER A 104 -11.01 3.99 -9.59
N ILE A 105 -10.11 4.02 -8.61
CA ILE A 105 -10.42 3.75 -7.20
C ILE A 105 -11.32 4.85 -6.63
N VAL A 106 -11.01 6.12 -6.88
CA VAL A 106 -11.84 7.26 -6.45
C VAL A 106 -13.24 7.14 -7.05
N ALA A 107 -13.35 6.84 -8.35
CA ALA A 107 -14.64 6.70 -9.03
C ALA A 107 -15.47 5.52 -8.50
N THR A 108 -14.83 4.40 -8.15
CA THR A 108 -15.53 3.16 -7.77
C THR A 108 -15.86 3.11 -6.28
N LEU A 109 -14.94 3.56 -5.42
CA LEU A 109 -15.02 3.39 -3.96
C LEU A 109 -15.22 4.70 -3.21
N SER A 110 -15.16 5.85 -3.89
CA SER A 110 -15.22 7.18 -3.26
C SER A 110 -14.16 7.37 -2.15
N ILE A 111 -13.00 6.74 -2.33
CA ILE A 111 -11.84 6.87 -1.43
C ILE A 111 -10.91 7.91 -2.04
N GLU A 112 -10.46 8.89 -1.25
CA GLU A 112 -9.44 9.84 -1.71
C GLU A 112 -8.13 9.10 -1.98
N CYS A 113 -7.55 9.32 -3.15
CA CYS A 113 -6.25 8.77 -3.50
C CYS A 113 -5.20 9.88 -3.62
N ASP A 114 -3.98 9.57 -3.21
CA ASP A 114 -2.83 10.46 -3.31
C ASP A 114 -1.71 9.74 -4.08
N THR A 115 -1.21 10.41 -5.11
CA THR A 115 -0.11 9.93 -5.97
C THR A 115 1.07 10.90 -5.91
N SER A 116 1.22 11.62 -4.79
CA SER A 116 2.32 12.58 -4.60
C SER A 116 3.65 11.87 -4.45
N GLU A 117 4.77 12.58 -4.64
CA GLU A 117 6.11 12.02 -4.43
C GLU A 117 6.25 11.34 -3.05
N LYS A 118 5.61 11.90 -2.02
CA LYS A 118 5.64 11.35 -0.65
C LYS A 118 4.97 9.97 -0.57
N SER A 119 3.84 9.80 -1.24
CA SER A 119 3.16 8.50 -1.36
C SER A 119 4.02 7.50 -2.13
N LEU A 120 4.67 7.94 -3.20
CA LEU A 120 5.56 7.08 -3.98
C LEU A 120 6.80 6.65 -3.19
N GLU A 121 7.36 7.51 -2.34
CA GLU A 121 8.45 7.14 -1.42
C GLU A 121 7.99 6.09 -0.40
N LEU A 122 6.76 6.22 0.11
CA LEU A 122 6.15 5.22 1.00
C LEU A 122 5.83 3.90 0.33
N ILE A 123 5.60 3.88 -0.98
CA ILE A 123 5.34 2.65 -1.75
C ILE A 123 6.65 1.93 -2.12
N ARG A 124 7.77 2.67 -2.19
CA ARG A 124 9.11 2.11 -2.46
C ARG A 124 9.71 1.37 -1.27
N GLY A 125 9.59 1.93 -0.06
CA GLY A 125 10.09 1.29 1.18
C GLY A 125 9.62 -0.15 1.40
N PRO A 126 8.32 -0.45 1.22
CA PRO A 126 7.77 -1.78 1.31
C PRO A 126 8.50 -2.75 0.38
N SER A 127 8.93 -2.41 -0.83
CA SER A 127 9.58 -3.40 -1.71
C SER A 127 10.82 -4.08 -1.08
N SER A 128 11.58 -3.36 -0.27
CA SER A 128 12.71 -3.92 0.50
C SER A 128 12.25 -4.68 1.74
N VAL A 129 11.19 -4.20 2.41
CA VAL A 129 10.64 -4.75 3.65
C VAL A 129 9.80 -6.01 3.42
N TRP A 130 9.07 -6.05 2.33
CA TRP A 130 8.25 -7.16 1.87
C TRP A 130 9.12 -8.38 1.72
N VAL A 131 10.19 -8.34 0.91
CA VAL A 131 11.11 -9.47 0.70
C VAL A 131 11.54 -10.12 2.02
N THR A 132 11.82 -9.33 3.06
CA THR A 132 12.18 -9.85 4.39
C THR A 132 10.97 -10.37 5.19
N ARG A 133 9.82 -9.67 5.16
CA ARG A 133 8.64 -9.99 5.99
C ARG A 133 7.80 -11.16 5.45
N ILE A 134 7.79 -11.43 4.14
CA ILE A 134 7.17 -12.64 3.55
C ILE A 134 8.12 -13.86 3.59
N ARG A 135 9.45 -13.67 3.60
CA ARG A 135 10.41 -14.77 3.80
C ARG A 135 10.60 -15.18 5.25
N ALA A 136 10.35 -14.30 6.20
CA ALA A 136 10.24 -14.68 7.60
C ALA A 136 8.81 -15.18 7.82
N PRO A 137 8.54 -16.51 7.92
CA PRO A 137 7.33 -16.93 8.60
C PRO A 137 7.33 -16.19 9.94
N ARG A 138 6.19 -15.59 10.33
CA ARG A 138 6.03 -15.19 11.71
C ARG A 138 6.30 -16.45 12.52
N SER A 139 7.47 -16.54 13.13
CA SER A 139 7.66 -17.38 14.30
C SER A 139 6.62 -16.85 15.26
N SER A 140 5.50 -17.55 15.35
CA SER A 140 4.55 -17.41 16.43
C SER A 140 5.33 -17.79 17.68
N SER A 141 5.92 -16.80 18.33
CA SER A 141 6.50 -16.98 19.65
C SER A 141 5.33 -17.09 20.63
N MET A 142 4.98 -18.34 20.96
CA MET A 142 4.52 -18.73 22.29
C MET A 142 5.58 -18.39 23.33
#